data_AF-T1EK31-F1
#
_entry.id   AF-T1EK31-F1
#
_cell.length_a   1.000
_cell.length_b   1.000
_cell.length_c   1.000
_cell.angle_alpha   90.00
_cell.angle_beta   90.00
_cell.angle_gamma   90.00
#
_symmetry.space_group_name_H-M   'P 1'
#
loop_
_entity.id
_entity.type
_entity.pdbx_description
1 polymer ?
#
loop_
_entity_poly.entity_id
_entity_poly.type
_entity_poly.pdbx_seq_one_letter_code
_entity_poly.pdbx_strand_id
1 'polypeptide(L)'
;IKEGDCVNVDVTGPGAVVALSLMFFNSMNRSVSEWLTTPDTPSLLENVKPDLLMLRTIGYGLVMWKHVEPTMKWIDKNIPKV
;
A
#
# COMPACT_ATOMS: atom_id res chain seq x y z
N ILE A 1 25.17 -0.95 11.94
CA ILE A 1 23.71 -1.25 11.95
C ILE A 1 23.57 -2.60 12.62
N LYS A 2 22.70 -2.74 13.63
CA LYS A 2 22.43 -4.02 14.28
C LYS A 2 21.03 -4.45 13.86
N GLU A 3 20.94 -5.42 12.97
CA GLU A 3 19.66 -6.01 12.55
C GLU A 3 19.31 -7.19 13.46
N GLY A 4 18.02 -7.40 13.72
CA GLY A 4 17.53 -8.62 14.37
C GLY A 4 17.30 -9.73 13.35
N ASP A 5 16.73 -10.85 13.80
CA ASP A 5 16.48 -12.02 12.93
C ASP A 5 15.31 -11.81 11.93
N CYS A 6 14.53 -10.73 12.10
CA CYS A 6 13.42 -10.38 11.22
C CYS A 6 13.85 -9.40 10.12
N VAL A 7 13.23 -9.51 8.95
CA VAL A 7 13.44 -8.56 7.85
C VAL A 7 13.10 -7.15 8.30
N ASN A 8 14.04 -6.23 8.07
CA ASN A 8 13.83 -4.82 8.34
C ASN A 8 12.91 -4.21 7.27
N VAL A 9 11.62 -4.13 7.59
CA VAL A 9 10.57 -3.58 6.71
C VAL A 9 10.72 -2.08 6.47
N ASP A 10 11.42 -1.35 7.34
CA ASP A 10 11.69 0.07 7.13
C ASP A 10 12.66 0.31 5.97
N VAL A 11 13.54 -0.67 5.71
CA VAL A 11 14.51 -0.61 4.61
C VAL A 11 13.94 -1.25 3.35
N THR A 12 13.34 -2.42 3.47
CA THR A 12 12.89 -3.21 2.30
C THR A 12 11.47 -2.87 1.83
N GLY A 13 10.63 -2.34 2.72
CA GLY A 13 9.22 -2.06 2.47
C GLY A 13 8.96 -1.15 1.26
N PRO A 14 9.58 0.04 1.18
CA PRO A 14 9.34 0.95 0.06
C PRO A 14 9.68 0.33 -1.30
N GLY A 15 10.83 -0.34 -1.40
CA GLY A 15 11.26 -1.01 -2.63
C GLY A 15 10.31 -2.14 -3.04
N ALA A 16 9.87 -2.96 -2.08
CA ALA A 16 8.93 -4.04 -2.34
C ALA A 16 7.57 -3.53 -2.83
N VAL A 17 7.04 -2.46 -2.24
CA VAL A 17 5.77 -1.85 -2.66
C VAL A 17 5.87 -1.32 -4.09
N VAL A 18 6.92 -0.57 -4.42
CA VAL A 18 7.12 -0.04 -5.78
C VAL A 18 7.25 -1.18 -6.78
N ALA A 19 8.06 -2.19 -6.48
CA ALA A 19 8.26 -3.34 -7.35
C ALA A 19 6.94 -4.07 -7.65
N LEU A 20 6.17 -4.41 -6.60
CA LEU A 20 4.85 -5.04 -6.75
C LEU A 20 3.89 -4.19 -7.59
N SER A 21 3.83 -2.89 -7.29
CA SER A 21 2.92 -1.97 -7.98
C SER A 21 3.21 -1.86 -9.48
N LEU A 22 4.49 -1.85 -9.85
CA LEU A 22 4.93 -1.77 -11.25
C LEU A 22 4.79 -3.11 -11.97
N MET A 23 5.12 -4.23 -11.32
CA MET A 23 4.94 -5.57 -11.89
C MET A 23 3.47 -5.84 -12.26
N PHE A 24 2.54 -5.34 -11.45
CA PHE A 24 1.10 -5.56 -11.61
C PHE A 24 0.36 -4.30 -12.11
N PHE A 25 1.07 -3.33 -12.67
CA PHE A 25 0.48 -2.08 -13.15
C PHE A 25 -0.67 -2.34 -14.14
N ASN A 26 -1.83 -1.73 -13.89
CA ASN A 26 -3.05 -1.83 -14.71
C ASN A 26 -3.52 -3.28 -14.98
N SER A 27 -3.05 -4.25 -14.18
CA SER A 27 -3.44 -5.66 -14.31
C SER A 27 -4.84 -5.93 -13.74
N MET A 28 -5.34 -5.05 -12.87
CA MET A 28 -6.57 -5.24 -12.10
C MET A 28 -6.54 -6.50 -11.22
N ASN A 29 -5.34 -6.96 -10.82
CA ASN A 29 -5.18 -8.13 -9.97
C ASN A 29 -5.61 -7.83 -8.53
N ARG A 30 -6.82 -8.28 -8.17
CA ARG A 30 -7.38 -8.05 -6.84
C ARG A 30 -6.55 -8.67 -5.72
N SER A 31 -6.03 -9.88 -5.93
CA SER A 31 -5.20 -10.57 -4.94
C SER A 31 -3.94 -9.78 -4.59
N VAL A 32 -3.30 -9.14 -5.58
CA VAL A 32 -2.14 -8.27 -5.32
C VAL A 32 -2.57 -6.93 -4.71
N SER A 33 -3.69 -6.36 -5.18
CA SER A 33 -4.19 -5.08 -4.65
C SER A 33 -4.57 -5.16 -3.17
N GLU A 34 -5.04 -6.33 -2.70
CA GLU A 34 -5.36 -6.58 -1.30
C GLU A 34 -4.12 -6.48 -0.41
N TRP A 35 -2.94 -6.90 -0.89
CA TRP A 35 -1.67 -6.75 -0.16
C TRP A 35 -1.21 -5.28 -0.03
N LEU A 36 -1.67 -4.43 -0.94
CA LEU A 36 -1.36 -3.00 -0.99
C LEU A 36 -2.44 -2.15 -0.30
N THR A 37 -3.53 -2.76 0.16
CA THR A 37 -4.60 -2.03 0.86
C THR A 37 -4.11 -1.62 2.25
N THR A 38 -4.64 -0.50 2.72
CA THR A 38 -4.35 0.03 4.05
C THR A 38 -4.91 -0.90 5.14
N PRO A 39 -4.25 -1.02 6.30
CA PRO A 39 -4.77 -1.87 7.39
C PRO A 39 -6.06 -1.31 7.99
N ASP A 40 -7.02 -2.20 8.31
CA ASP A 40 -8.35 -1.84 8.82
C ASP A 40 -8.46 -1.84 10.35
N THR A 41 -7.35 -2.00 11.09
CA THR A 41 -7.38 -1.99 12.56
C THR A 41 -6.35 -1.01 13.14
N PRO A 42 -6.65 -0.32 14.26
CA PRO A 42 -5.76 0.71 14.80
C PRO A 42 -4.40 0.13 15.21
N SER A 43 -4.40 -1.07 15.79
CA SER A 43 -3.17 -1.76 16.20
C SER A 43 -2.24 -2.08 15.03
N LEU A 44 -2.76 -2.32 13.82
CA LEU A 44 -1.91 -2.51 12.64
C LEU A 44 -1.39 -1.17 12.09
N LEU A 45 -2.18 -0.10 12.19
CA LEU A 45 -1.75 1.25 11.79
C LEU A 45 -0.60 1.78 12.66
N GLU A 46 -0.62 1.50 13.97
CA GLU A 46 0.46 1.88 14.89
C GLU A 46 1.82 1.26 14.52
N ASN A 47 1.83 0.16 13.76
CA ASN A 47 3.03 -0.58 13.37
C ASN A 47 3.53 -0.22 11.95
N VAL A 48 2.89 0.70 11.24
CA VAL A 48 3.26 1.08 9.87
C VAL A 48 3.61 2.56 9.81
N LYS A 49 4.76 2.89 9.23
CA LYS A 49 5.11 4.30 9.03
C LYS A 49 4.13 4.99 8.05
N PRO A 50 3.72 6.24 8.31
CA PRO A 50 2.74 6.95 7.47
C PRO A 50 3.15 7.10 6.00
N ASP A 51 4.44 7.28 5.72
CA ASP A 51 5.00 7.36 4.38
C ASP A 51 4.90 6.05 3.60
N LEU A 52 5.18 4.91 4.24
CA LEU A 52 4.99 3.59 3.66
C LEU A 52 3.51 3.30 3.39
N LEU A 53 2.62 3.80 4.26
CA LEU A 53 1.17 3.68 4.08
C LEU A 53 0.70 4.47 2.86
N MET A 54 1.18 5.70 2.69
CA MET A 54 0.93 6.51 1.49
C MET A 54 1.40 5.79 0.22
N LEU A 55 2.59 5.20 0.25
CA LEU A 55 3.15 4.48 -0.88
C LEU A 55 2.33 3.24 -1.25
N ARG A 56 1.82 2.51 -0.26
CA ARG A 56 0.89 1.38 -0.47
C ARG A 56 -0.40 1.82 -1.16
N THR A 57 -0.99 2.94 -0.74
CA THR A 57 -2.19 3.50 -1.38
C THR A 57 -1.94 3.88 -2.85
N ILE A 58 -0.79 4.50 -3.15
CA ILE A 58 -0.40 4.78 -4.54
C ILE A 58 -0.25 3.48 -5.33
N GLY A 59 0.40 2.47 -4.73
CA GLY A 59 0.56 1.16 -5.33
C GLY A 59 -0.76 0.47 -5.66
N TYR A 60 -1.72 0.52 -4.75
CA TYR A 60 -3.09 0.04 -4.98
C TYR A 60 -3.72 0.72 -6.22
N GLY A 61 -3.59 2.04 -6.32
CA GLY A 61 -4.06 2.81 -7.48
C GLY A 61 -3.38 2.39 -8.79
N LEU A 62 -2.08 2.10 -8.77
CA LEU A 62 -1.32 1.60 -9.93
C LEU A 62 -1.81 0.22 -10.39
N VAL A 63 -2.05 -0.71 -9.47
CA VAL A 63 -2.57 -2.05 -9.80
C VAL A 63 -4.00 -1.99 -10.31
N MET A 64 -4.84 -1.17 -9.66
CA MET A 64 -6.27 -1.01 -9.93
C MET A 64 -6.56 0.19 -10.86
N TRP A 65 -5.64 0.51 -11.77
CA TRP A 65 -5.62 1.75 -12.56
C TRP A 65 -6.96 2.10 -13.21
N LYS A 66 -7.71 1.12 -13.72
CA LYS A 66 -9.01 1.34 -14.37
C LYS A 66 -10.12 1.82 -13.42
N HIS A 67 -9.93 1.71 -12.11
CA HIS A 67 -10.87 2.19 -11.08
C HIS A 67 -10.46 3.53 -10.47
N VAL A 68 -9.34 4.12 -10.90
CA VAL A 68 -8.95 5.45 -10.43
C VAL A 68 -9.88 6.48 -11.05
N GLU A 69 -10.56 7.25 -10.21
CA GLU A 69 -11.45 8.33 -10.62
C GLU A 69 -10.87 9.67 -10.16
N PRO A 70 -10.92 10.73 -11.00
CA PRO A 70 -10.45 12.07 -10.64
C PRO A 70 -11.47 12.78 -9.74
N THR A 71 -11.81 12.17 -8.60
CA THR A 71 -12.83 12.69 -7.67
C THR A 71 -12.36 12.60 -6.22
N MET A 72 -12.78 13.55 -5.39
CA MET A 72 -12.53 13.50 -3.94
C MET A 72 -13.17 12.24 -3.33
N LYS A 73 -14.34 11.82 -3.83
CA LYS A 73 -14.99 10.59 -3.41
C LYS A 73 -14.09 9.35 -3.58
N TRP A 74 -13.27 9.30 -4.63
CA TRP A 74 -12.30 8.21 -4.78
C TRP A 74 -11.17 8.34 -3.79
N ILE A 75 -10.62 9.54 -3.60
CA ILE A 75 -9.57 9.79 -2.60
C ILE A 75 -10.05 9.37 -1.20
N ASP A 76 -11.22 9.84 -0.77
CA ASP A 76 -11.80 9.56 0.54
C ASP A 76 -12.07 8.07 0.77
N LYS A 77 -12.39 7.31 -0.28
CA LYS A 77 -12.59 5.85 -0.20
C LYS A 77 -11.31 5.08 0.15
N ASN A 78 -10.12 5.66 -0.09
CA ASN A 78 -8.85 5.02 0.23
C ASN A 78 -8.39 5.31 1.68
N ILE A 79 -9.10 6.16 2.41
CA ILE A 79 -8.80 6.48 3.81
C ILE A 79 -9.46 5.41 4.70
N PRO A 80 -8.71 4.71 5.58
CA PRO A 80 -9.27 3.78 6.54
C PRO A 80 -10.31 4.48 7.44
N LYS A 81 -11.40 3.78 7.78
CA LYS A 81 -12.49 4.32 8.62
C LYS A 81 -12.27 4.12 10.12
N VAL A 82 -11.11 3.61 10.49
CA VAL A 82 -10.73 3.21 11.86
C VAL A 82 -10.33 4.40 12.70
#